data_AF-A0A8T4PUL3-F1
#
_entry.id   AF-A0A8T4PUL3-F1
#
_cell.length_a   1.000
_cell.length_b   1.000
_cell.length_c   1.000
_cell.angle_alpha   90.00
_cell.angle_beta   90.00
_cell.angle_gamma   90.00
#
_symmetry.space_group_name_H-M   'P 1'
#
loop_
_entity.id
_entity.type
_entity.pdbx_description
1 polymer ?
#
loop_
_entity_poly.entity_id
_entity_poly.type
_entity_poly.pdbx_seq_one_letter_code
_entity_poly.pdbx_strand_id
1 'polypeptide(L)'
;MEHPIVEKILRDGINSVNLSMLDESARRGILSDAAERLYKQNKFAEAIEIMAKANDIEKLTKLGDLFLSESKTELATLCFIPTKDKQRLSSAAVLCIQAKSYKLAAKAYEAADNTQMASFIQQNFVK
;
A
#
# COMPACT_ATOMS: atom_id res chain seq x y z
N MET A 1 -4.28 1.70 -26.27
CA MET A 1 -5.57 0.97 -26.31
C MET A 1 -6.11 0.93 -24.90
N GLU A 2 -7.33 1.40 -24.68
CA GLU A 2 -8.01 1.28 -23.37
C GLU A 2 -8.29 -0.21 -23.12
N HIS A 3 -7.75 -0.76 -22.04
CA HIS A 3 -7.97 -2.15 -21.69
C HIS A 3 -9.26 -2.23 -20.84
N PRO A 4 -10.33 -2.93 -21.28
CA PRO A 4 -11.62 -2.91 -20.58
C PRO A 4 -11.53 -3.29 -19.09
N ILE A 5 -10.60 -4.19 -18.76
CA ILE A 5 -10.30 -4.57 -17.37
C ILE A 5 -9.69 -3.42 -16.56
N VAL A 6 -8.78 -2.62 -17.15
CA VAL A 6 -8.19 -1.45 -16.49
C VAL A 6 -9.29 -0.44 -16.17
N GLU A 7 -10.15 -0.11 -17.15
CA GLU A 7 -11.27 0.82 -16.92
C GLU A 7 -12.23 0.35 -15.83
N LYS A 8 -12.50 -0.96 -15.77
CA LYS A 8 -13.31 -1.54 -14.69
C LYS A 8 -12.63 -1.37 -13.33
N ILE A 9 -11.32 -1.60 -13.23
CA ILE A 9 -10.56 -1.37 -12.00
C ILE A 9 -10.59 0.10 -11.57
N LEU A 10 -10.43 1.05 -12.51
CA LEU A 10 -10.43 2.49 -12.20
C LEU A 10 -11.76 3.00 -11.64
N ARG A 11 -12.87 2.39 -12.08
CA ARG A 11 -14.23 2.79 -11.68
C ARG A 11 -14.71 2.03 -10.43
N ASP A 12 -14.49 0.72 -10.41
CA ASP A 12 -15.14 -0.20 -9.46
C ASP A 12 -14.15 -0.79 -8.43
N GLY A 13 -12.86 -0.45 -8.54
CA GLY A 13 -11.79 -0.94 -7.67
C GLY A 13 -11.25 -2.32 -8.07
N ILE A 14 -10.06 -2.67 -7.56
CA ILE A 14 -9.36 -3.91 -7.94
C ILE A 14 -10.10 -5.19 -7.52
N ASN A 15 -10.93 -5.12 -6.48
CA ASN A 15 -11.71 -6.26 -6.00
C ASN A 15 -12.93 -6.56 -6.92
N SER A 16 -13.20 -5.73 -7.93
CA SER A 16 -14.28 -5.94 -8.92
C SER A 16 -13.91 -6.87 -10.09
N VAL A 17 -12.64 -7.28 -10.17
CA VAL A 17 -12.11 -8.13 -11.24
C VAL A 17 -11.43 -9.36 -10.68
N ASN A 18 -11.58 -10.49 -11.39
CA ASN A 18 -10.81 -11.69 -11.14
C ASN A 18 -9.76 -11.85 -12.25
N LEU A 19 -8.48 -11.80 -11.89
CA LEU A 19 -7.35 -11.93 -12.82
C LEU A 19 -6.65 -13.30 -12.71
N SER A 20 -7.22 -14.26 -11.96
CA SER A 20 -6.59 -15.57 -11.72
C SER A 20 -6.41 -16.40 -12.99
N MET A 21 -7.21 -16.14 -14.02
CA MET A 21 -7.18 -16.84 -15.30
C MET A 21 -6.14 -16.29 -16.28
N LEU A 22 -5.52 -15.15 -15.97
CA LEU A 22 -4.50 -14.53 -16.81
C LEU A 22 -3.11 -15.04 -16.43
N ASP A 23 -2.23 -15.16 -17.43
CA ASP A 23 -0.82 -15.38 -17.18
C ASP A 23 -0.20 -14.20 -16.40
N GLU A 24 0.97 -14.45 -15.81
CA GLU A 24 1.64 -13.48 -14.95
C GLU A 24 1.99 -12.17 -15.68
N SER A 25 2.39 -12.25 -16.95
CA SER A 25 2.79 -11.09 -17.75
C SER A 25 1.59 -10.20 -18.04
N ALA A 26 0.50 -10.78 -18.52
CA ALA A 26 -0.75 -10.07 -18.78
C ALA A 26 -1.33 -9.46 -17.50
N ARG A 27 -1.34 -10.22 -16.40
CA ARG A 27 -1.80 -9.73 -15.09
C ARG A 27 -0.95 -8.55 -14.61
N ARG A 28 0.38 -8.65 -14.69
CA ARG A 28 1.29 -7.56 -14.29
C ARG A 28 1.07 -6.32 -15.16
N GLY A 29 0.92 -6.47 -16.47
CA GLY A 29 0.65 -5.35 -17.39
C GLY A 29 -0.62 -4.57 -17.02
N ILE A 30 -1.72 -5.27 -16.75
CA ILE A 30 -3.00 -4.66 -16.36
C ILE A 30 -2.88 -3.92 -15.02
N LEU A 31 -2.27 -4.57 -14.01
CA LEU A 31 -2.12 -3.97 -12.68
C LEU A 31 -1.21 -2.74 -12.73
N SER A 32 -0.10 -2.80 -13.48
CA SER A 32 0.80 -1.66 -13.65
C SER A 32 0.12 -0.47 -14.33
N ASP A 33 -0.64 -0.68 -15.42
CA ASP A 33 -1.37 0.39 -16.11
C ASP A 33 -2.44 1.01 -15.18
N ALA A 34 -3.24 0.18 -14.50
CA ALA A 34 -4.22 0.65 -13.54
C ALA A 34 -3.60 1.47 -12.39
N ALA A 35 -2.51 0.98 -11.80
CA ALA A 35 -1.81 1.67 -10.72
C ALA A 35 -1.26 3.04 -11.17
N GLU A 36 -0.66 3.13 -12.36
CA GLU A 36 -0.13 4.38 -12.88
C GLU A 36 -1.21 5.41 -13.20
N ARG A 37 -2.35 4.97 -13.73
CA ARG A 37 -3.49 5.86 -13.99
C ARG A 37 -4.10 6.39 -12.69
N LEU A 38 -4.29 5.54 -11.68
CA LEU A 38 -4.76 5.97 -10.35
C LEU A 38 -3.78 6.95 -9.71
N TYR A 39 -2.47 6.68 -9.84
CA TYR A 39 -1.44 7.59 -9.34
C TYR A 39 -1.55 8.98 -9.99
N LYS A 40 -1.70 9.05 -11.33
CA LYS A 40 -1.90 10.30 -12.09
C LYS A 40 -3.20 11.03 -11.70
N GLN A 41 -4.21 10.30 -11.21
CA GLN A 41 -5.47 10.83 -10.69
C GLN A 41 -5.38 11.24 -9.20
N ASN A 42 -4.20 11.21 -8.57
CA ASN A 42 -3.98 11.42 -7.13
C ASN A 42 -4.71 10.42 -6.22
N LYS A 43 -5.19 9.29 -6.77
CA LYS A 43 -5.81 8.19 -6.02
C LYS A 43 -4.72 7.27 -5.45
N PHE A 44 -3.85 7.83 -4.60
CA PHE A 44 -2.62 7.16 -4.17
C PHE A 44 -2.87 5.86 -3.40
N ALA A 45 -3.83 5.83 -2.48
CA ALA A 45 -4.13 4.63 -1.70
C ALA A 45 -4.57 3.45 -2.59
N GLU A 46 -5.42 3.71 -3.59
CA GLU A 46 -5.86 2.70 -4.56
C GLU A 46 -4.69 2.24 -5.45
N ALA A 47 -3.84 3.17 -5.90
CA ALA A 47 -2.65 2.84 -6.67
C ALA A 47 -1.69 1.92 -5.89
N ILE A 48 -1.46 2.21 -4.61
CA ILE A 48 -0.61 1.40 -3.71
C ILE A 48 -1.20 0.00 -3.52
N GLU A 49 -2.52 -0.13 -3.32
CA GLU A 49 -3.19 -1.43 -3.19
C GLU A 49 -2.95 -2.31 -4.43
N ILE A 50 -3.06 -1.71 -5.62
CA ILE A 50 -2.82 -2.42 -6.87
C ILE A 50 -1.34 -2.82 -7.01
N MET A 51 -0.40 -1.94 -6.70
CA MET A 51 1.03 -2.26 -6.71
C MET A 51 1.38 -3.39 -5.73
N ALA A 52 0.73 -3.42 -4.57
CA ALA A 52 0.87 -4.50 -3.59
C ALA A 52 0.35 -5.82 -4.14
N LYS A 53 -0.82 -5.84 -4.80
CA LYS A 53 -1.36 -7.03 -5.47
C LYS A 53 -0.50 -7.48 -6.67
N ALA A 54 0.21 -6.55 -7.32
CA ALA A 54 1.18 -6.86 -8.37
C ALA A 54 2.52 -7.39 -7.83
N ASN A 55 2.72 -7.37 -6.51
CA ASN A 55 3.98 -7.69 -5.83
C ASN A 55 5.17 -6.84 -6.33
N ASP A 56 4.93 -5.57 -6.68
CA ASP A 56 5.96 -4.64 -7.15
C ASP A 56 6.70 -3.98 -5.97
N ILE A 57 7.43 -4.81 -5.22
CA ILE A 57 8.10 -4.43 -3.96
C ILE A 57 9.12 -3.30 -4.17
N GLU A 58 9.82 -3.30 -5.31
CA GLU A 58 10.80 -2.25 -5.63
C GLU A 58 10.12 -0.89 -5.82
N LYS A 59 9.05 -0.83 -6.62
CA LYS A 59 8.31 0.42 -6.87
C LYS A 59 7.64 0.92 -5.58
N LEU A 60 7.08 0.01 -4.79
CA LEU A 60 6.51 0.33 -3.48
C LEU A 60 7.56 0.93 -2.52
N THR A 61 8.75 0.33 -2.46
CA THR A 61 9.82 0.84 -1.58
C THR A 61 10.24 2.25 -1.98
N LYS A 62 10.51 2.49 -3.28
CA LYS A 62 10.88 3.82 -3.79
C LYS A 62 9.78 4.84 -3.57
N LEU A 63 8.53 4.46 -3.81
CA LEU A 63 7.39 5.35 -3.61
C LEU A 63 7.15 5.66 -2.13
N GLY A 64 7.35 4.69 -1.24
CA GLY A 64 7.30 4.90 0.19
C GLY A 64 8.37 5.87 0.68
N ASP A 65 9.61 5.71 0.20
CA ASP A 65 10.71 6.64 0.52
C ASP A 65 10.41 8.06 0.01
N LEU A 66 9.82 8.19 -1.19
CA LEU A 66 9.35 9.48 -1.72
C LEU A 66 8.27 10.10 -0.82
N PHE A 67 7.23 9.36 -0.46
CA PHE A 67 6.15 9.87 0.41
C PHE A 67 6.65 10.25 1.79
N LEU A 68 7.64 9.56 2.36
CA LEU A 68 8.29 9.99 3.60
C LEU A 68 8.97 11.35 3.43
N SER A 69 9.70 11.56 2.33
CA SER A 69 10.38 12.83 2.06
C SER A 69 9.39 14.01 1.91
N GLU A 70 8.16 13.72 1.48
CA GLU A 70 7.06 14.68 1.36
C GLU A 70 6.19 14.81 2.63
N SER A 71 6.62 14.20 3.76
CA SER A 71 5.85 14.15 5.01
C SER A 71 4.46 13.48 4.89
N LYS A 72 4.23 12.69 3.84
CA LYS A 72 3.00 11.92 3.60
C LYS A 72 3.09 10.56 4.29
N THR A 73 3.23 10.58 5.61
CA THR A 73 3.51 9.40 6.45
C THR A 73 2.55 8.25 6.24
N GLU A 74 1.24 8.51 6.13
CA GLU A 74 0.25 7.44 5.97
C GLU A 74 0.43 6.71 4.63
N LEU A 75 0.64 7.44 3.54
CA LEU A 75 0.87 6.85 2.22
C LEU A 75 2.19 6.08 2.18
N ALA A 76 3.25 6.63 2.79
CA ALA A 76 4.52 5.92 2.91
C ALA A 76 4.36 4.59 3.66
N THR A 77 3.61 4.61 4.76
CA THR A 77 3.38 3.40 5.57
C THR A 77 2.60 2.34 4.78
N LEU A 78 1.59 2.75 4.02
CA LEU A 78 0.86 1.84 3.12
C LEU A 78 1.79 1.21 2.07
N CYS A 79 2.75 1.96 1.54
CA CYS A 79 3.76 1.43 0.63
C CYS A 79 4.66 0.36 1.28
N PHE A 80 5.06 0.56 2.55
CA PHE A 80 5.99 -0.34 3.22
C PHE A 80 5.36 -1.63 3.78
N ILE A 81 4.06 -1.63 4.12
CA ILE A 81 3.36 -2.83 4.63
C ILE A 81 3.62 -4.09 3.77
N PRO A 82 3.44 -4.06 2.44
CA PRO A 82 3.70 -5.24 1.60
C PRO A 82 5.19 -5.61 1.47
N THR A 83 6.13 -4.70 1.75
CA THR A 83 7.58 -4.96 1.56
C THR A 83 8.19 -5.82 2.67
N LYS A 84 7.54 -5.86 3.84
CA LYS A 84 8.03 -6.54 5.07
C LYS A 84 9.41 -6.06 5.54
N ASP A 85 9.83 -4.86 5.12
CA ASP A 85 11.05 -4.23 5.62
C ASP A 85 10.81 -3.72 7.04
N LYS A 86 11.29 -4.49 8.02
CA LYS A 86 11.08 -4.21 9.45
C LYS A 86 11.61 -2.85 9.88
N GLN A 87 12.71 -2.37 9.30
CA GLN A 87 13.33 -1.11 9.67
C GLN A 87 12.49 0.07 9.18
N ARG A 88 12.09 0.05 7.90
CA ARG A 88 11.21 1.07 7.32
C ARG A 88 9.85 1.08 7.99
N LEU A 89 9.27 -0.10 8.23
CA LEU A 89 7.98 -0.24 8.90
C LEU A 89 8.00 0.31 10.32
N SER A 90 9.02 -0.03 11.12
CA SER A 90 9.14 0.48 12.48
C SER A 90 9.29 2.01 12.51
N SER A 91 10.11 2.56 11.61
CA SER A 91 10.29 4.01 11.47
C SER A 91 8.98 4.71 11.08
N ALA A 92 8.29 4.19 10.07
CA ALA A 92 7.02 4.73 9.61
C ALA A 92 5.91 4.61 10.66
N ALA A 93 5.90 3.53 11.46
CA ALA A 93 4.96 3.33 12.56
C ALA A 93 5.13 4.38 13.67
N VAL A 94 6.36 4.74 14.02
CA VAL A 94 6.63 5.82 14.99
C VAL A 94 6.05 7.15 14.48
N LEU A 95 6.27 7.47 13.20
CA LEU A 95 5.71 8.67 12.59
C LEU A 95 4.16 8.64 12.57
N CYS A 96 3.56 7.47 12.32
CA CYS A 96 2.10 7.30 12.41
C CYS A 96 1.57 7.56 13.84
N ILE A 97 2.29 7.13 14.88
CA ILE A 97 1.92 7.43 16.27
C ILE A 97 1.93 8.94 16.51
N GLN A 98 2.97 9.64 16.07
CA GLN A 98 3.07 11.10 16.18
C GLN A 98 1.93 11.82 15.45
N ALA A 99 1.52 11.29 14.30
CA ALA A 99 0.39 11.77 13.52
C ALA A 99 -0.99 11.33 14.08
N LYS A 100 -1.03 10.55 15.18
CA LYS A 100 -2.24 9.95 15.76
C LYS A 100 -2.96 8.94 14.85
N SER A 101 -2.26 8.43 13.82
CA SER A 101 -2.74 7.41 12.88
C SER A 101 -2.57 6.00 13.47
N TYR A 102 -3.16 5.76 14.65
CA TYR A 102 -2.91 4.55 15.46
C TYR A 102 -3.27 3.23 14.76
N LYS A 103 -4.36 3.22 13.98
CA LYS A 103 -4.77 2.03 13.20
C LYS A 103 -3.67 1.63 12.21
N LEU A 104 -3.03 2.60 11.56
CA LEU A 104 -2.00 2.35 10.58
C LEU A 104 -0.66 2.02 11.25
N ALA A 105 -0.33 2.69 12.36
CA ALA A 105 0.82 2.35 13.18
C ALA A 105 0.79 0.90 13.66
N ALA A 106 -0.36 0.43 14.15
CA ALA A 106 -0.53 -0.96 14.58
C ALA A 106 -0.29 -1.96 13.44
N LYS A 107 -0.87 -1.70 12.26
CA LYS A 107 -0.65 -2.53 11.05
C LYS A 107 0.82 -2.56 10.62
N ALA A 108 1.52 -1.43 10.71
CA ALA A 108 2.93 -1.35 10.36
C ALA A 108 3.81 -2.15 11.34
N TYR A 109 3.54 -2.07 12.65
CA TYR A 109 4.24 -2.90 13.63
C TYR A 109 3.94 -4.39 13.47
N GLU A 110 2.70 -4.75 13.15
CA GLU A 110 2.32 -6.13 12.84
C GLU A 110 3.10 -6.65 11.62
N ALA A 111 3.16 -5.87 10.53
CA ALA A 111 3.94 -6.20 9.35
C ALA A 111 5.46 -6.24 9.60
N ALA A 112 5.95 -5.58 10.66
CA ALA A 112 7.34 -5.62 11.12
C ALA A 112 7.64 -6.79 12.08
N ASP A 113 6.67 -7.68 12.33
CA ASP A 113 6.69 -8.74 13.35
C ASP A 113 6.83 -8.23 14.81
N ASN A 114 6.47 -6.98 15.08
CA ASN A 114 6.42 -6.41 16.42
C ASN A 114 4.99 -6.50 16.99
N THR A 115 4.55 -7.73 17.26
CA THR A 115 3.20 -8.05 17.73
C THR A 115 2.88 -7.42 19.08
N GLN A 116 3.87 -7.29 19.96
CA GLN A 116 3.70 -6.65 21.27
C GLN A 116 3.30 -5.18 21.12
N MET A 117 4.03 -4.41 20.31
CA MET A 117 3.71 -3.01 20.08
C MET A 117 2.39 -2.84 19.30
N ALA A 118 2.15 -3.68 18.30
CA ALA A 118 0.88 -3.68 17.57
C ALA A 118 -0.32 -3.89 18.52
N SER A 119 -0.25 -4.89 19.40
CA SER A 119 -1.30 -5.20 20.38
C SER A 119 -1.49 -4.06 21.39
N PHE A 120 -0.39 -3.49 21.89
CA PHE A 120 -0.44 -2.34 22.80
C PHE A 120 -1.18 -1.16 22.16
N ILE A 121 -0.85 -0.81 20.92
CA ILE A 121 -1.51 0.29 20.20
C ILE A 121 -3.00 -0.02 20.00
N GLN A 122 -3.32 -1.24 19.58
CA GLN A 122 -4.70 -1.66 19.34
C GLN A 122 -5.55 -1.52 20.60
N GLN A 123 -5.10 -2.05 21.73
CA GLN A 123 -5.89 -2.07 22.97
C GLN A 123 -6.09 -0.69 23.60
N ASN A 124 -5.13 0.23 23.43
CA ASN A 124 -5.13 1.50 24.14
C ASN A 124 -5.61 2.69 23.28
N PHE A 125 -5.44 2.61 21.96
CA PHE A 125 -5.65 3.77 21.08
C PHE A 125 -6.58 3.48 19.88
N VAL A 126 -6.80 2.22 19.53
CA VAL A 126 -7.73 1.83 18.46
C VAL A 126 -9.06 1.42 19.09
N LYS A 127 -10.03 2.32 19.08
CA LYS A 127 -11.43 2.01 19.41
C LYS A 127 -12.16 1.40 18.21
#